data_AF-B6VNI3-F1
#
_entry.id   AF-B6VNI3-F1
#
_cell.length_a   1.000
_cell.length_b   1.000
_cell.length_c   1.000
_cell.angle_alpha   90.00
_cell.angle_beta   90.00
_cell.angle_gamma   90.00
#
_symmetry.space_group_name_H-M   'P 1'
#
loop_
_entity.id
_entity.type
_entity.pdbx_description
1 polymer ?
#
loop_
_entity_poly.entity_id
_entity_poly.type
_entity_poly.pdbx_seq_one_letter_code
_entity_poly.pdbx_strand_id
1 'polypeptide(L)'
;MGLSESRIAFFHIVELITCLWGHCLHKVCPFSGKKRGCFTMSKWYANRLNIIGQPDQLDALQQWGLGDKIPYYGQAIHQSIKLFVAGCAGLLQPTETIDYPLYPALVASGVGEMSPENWAFEQWLALLKENVALDEVTSQQIDRLYQQSGLAERKWETLLPAAQKTIMALFNQKSCDWFGLVDWNGERDTEMLWSHLDDRLTETVPCDLFLLIPTHLASEINGFCGGLLRGYETTHELYFRLYDMVRPRGYEIAWKHNDDGSLTGSFDAAPWEPWYEKIMVPLSKQYHCHITHYFEDVCGFCGYDKYRNGQWEEGSVDELEFGEEDGIRKVIGPAYILGNISHDGC
;
A
#
# COMPACT_ATOMS: atom_id res chain seq x y z
N MET A 1 27.13 -10.23 -18.69
CA MET A 1 26.31 -10.88 -17.66
C MET A 1 26.08 -9.86 -16.58
N GLY A 2 25.08 -8.99 -16.78
CA GLY A 2 24.74 -7.90 -15.88
C GLY A 2 23.24 -7.96 -15.64
N LEU A 3 22.88 -8.34 -14.41
CA LEU A 3 21.53 -8.33 -13.82
C LEU A 3 21.76 -8.46 -12.30
N SER A 4 22.22 -7.39 -11.65
CA SER A 4 22.22 -7.35 -10.17
C SER A 4 22.21 -5.96 -9.56
N GLU A 5 22.45 -4.88 -10.31
CA GLU A 5 22.52 -3.53 -9.72
C GLU A 5 21.15 -2.82 -9.64
N SER A 6 20.15 -3.22 -10.42
CA SER A 6 18.79 -2.63 -10.36
C SER A 6 17.95 -3.11 -9.17
N ARG A 7 18.38 -4.14 -8.44
CA ARG A 7 17.65 -4.71 -7.29
C ARG A 7 17.85 -3.96 -5.97
N ILE A 8 18.88 -3.11 -5.89
CA ILE A 8 19.27 -2.44 -4.63
C ILE A 8 18.66 -1.04 -4.50
N ALA A 9 18.26 -0.42 -5.62
CA ALA A 9 17.74 0.95 -5.61
C ALA A 9 16.33 1.08 -4.98
N PHE A 10 15.49 0.05 -5.07
CA PHE A 10 14.14 0.09 -4.49
C PHE A 10 14.13 -0.10 -2.96
N PHE A 11 15.11 -0.83 -2.42
CA PHE A 11 15.17 -1.14 -0.99
C PHE A 11 15.79 0.00 -0.15
N HIS A 12 16.81 0.71 -0.65
CA HIS A 12 17.47 1.74 0.15
C HIS A 12 16.83 3.14 0.12
N ILE A 13 16.00 3.46 -0.89
CA ILE A 13 15.36 4.79 -0.97
C ILE A 13 14.18 4.91 0.01
N VAL A 14 13.51 3.80 0.33
CA VAL A 14 12.42 3.77 1.33
C VAL A 14 12.96 3.79 2.77
N GLU A 15 14.18 3.28 3.02
CA GLU A 15 14.85 3.31 4.32
C GLU A 15 15.39 4.70 4.72
N LEU A 16 15.63 5.61 3.76
CA LEU A 16 16.13 6.96 4.08
C LEU A 16 15.03 7.89 4.62
N ILE A 17 13.76 7.63 4.29
CA ILE A 17 12.61 8.38 4.84
C ILE A 17 12.42 8.08 6.35
N THR A 18 12.83 6.90 6.80
CA THR A 18 12.74 6.45 8.21
C THR A 18 13.55 7.30 9.20
N CYS A 19 14.61 8.00 8.75
CA CYS A 19 15.49 8.74 9.66
C CYS A 19 15.06 10.20 9.91
N LEU A 20 14.35 10.83 8.97
CA LEU A 20 14.01 12.26 9.06
C LEU A 20 12.63 12.54 9.68
N TRP A 21 11.70 11.58 9.66
CA TRP A 21 10.34 11.80 10.17
C TRP A 21 10.18 11.56 11.68
N GLY A 22 11.11 10.86 12.33
CA GLY A 22 11.18 10.74 13.79
C GLY A 22 11.44 12.06 14.53
N HIS A 23 11.90 13.09 13.83
CA HIS A 23 12.24 14.39 14.41
C HIS A 23 11.05 15.36 14.56
N CYS A 24 9.93 15.16 13.86
CA CYS A 24 8.79 16.09 13.92
C CYS A 24 7.73 15.75 14.99
N LEU A 25 7.68 14.52 15.52
CA LEU A 25 6.66 14.09 16.48
C LEU A 25 7.01 14.32 17.96
N HIS A 26 8.20 14.84 18.27
CA HIS A 26 8.69 14.98 19.65
C HIS A 26 8.14 16.20 20.44
N LYS A 27 7.07 16.87 19.98
CA LYS A 27 6.64 18.15 20.57
C LYS A 27 5.18 18.26 20.99
N VAL A 28 4.49 17.18 21.39
CA VAL A 28 3.26 17.35 22.20
C VAL A 28 3.05 16.16 23.14
N CYS A 29 3.50 16.27 24.39
CA CYS A 29 2.90 15.52 25.50
C CYS A 29 3.21 16.25 26.82
N PRO A 30 2.21 16.86 27.50
CA PRO A 30 2.44 17.57 28.75
C PRO A 30 1.87 16.76 29.92
N PHE A 31 2.66 15.96 30.64
CA PHE A 31 2.33 15.60 32.03
C PHE A 31 3.56 15.32 32.89
N SER A 32 3.50 15.86 34.11
CA SER A 32 4.58 16.06 35.06
C SER A 32 4.93 14.81 35.89
N GLY A 33 6.22 14.46 35.90
CA GLY A 33 7.02 14.13 37.09
C GLY A 33 6.62 12.95 38.00
N LYS A 34 7.33 11.81 37.86
CA LYS A 34 8.18 11.23 38.93
C LYS A 34 8.94 9.98 38.47
N LYS A 35 10.25 10.02 38.77
CA LYS A 35 11.28 8.97 38.93
C LYS A 35 11.57 7.99 37.77
N ARG A 36 12.84 8.07 37.36
CA ARG A 36 13.56 7.27 36.38
C ARG A 36 13.67 5.81 36.86
N GLY A 37 13.09 4.90 36.08
CA GLY A 37 13.59 3.54 35.88
C GLY A 37 14.10 3.48 34.44
N CYS A 38 15.22 2.81 34.22
CA CYS A 38 15.80 2.59 32.90
C CYS A 38 14.79 1.81 32.03
N PHE A 39 14.13 2.48 31.08
CA PHE A 39 13.32 1.82 30.07
C PHE A 39 14.26 1.36 28.95
N THR A 40 14.51 0.06 28.87
CA THR A 40 15.15 -0.58 27.72
C THR A 40 14.14 -1.52 27.05
N MET A 41 14.12 -1.44 25.71
CA MET A 41 13.22 -2.03 24.72
C MET A 41 11.90 -1.29 24.47
N SER A 42 11.79 -0.72 23.25
CA SER A 42 10.55 -0.21 22.68
C SER A 42 9.56 -1.36 22.59
N LYS A 43 8.47 -1.33 23.37
CA LYS A 43 7.41 -2.34 23.26
C LYS A 43 6.82 -2.30 21.86
N TRP A 44 6.75 -3.45 21.20
CA TRP A 44 6.10 -3.66 19.92
C TRP A 44 4.82 -4.47 20.13
N TYR A 45 3.90 -4.38 19.18
CA TYR A 45 2.76 -5.30 19.16
C TYR A 45 3.26 -6.67 18.75
N ALA A 46 2.81 -7.71 19.44
CA ALA A 46 3.13 -9.08 19.05
C ALA A 46 1.84 -9.74 18.53
N ASN A 47 1.89 -10.24 17.29
CA ASN A 47 0.73 -10.81 16.62
C ASN A 47 1.03 -12.21 16.13
N ARG A 48 0.04 -13.09 16.21
CA ARG A 48 0.08 -14.40 15.58
C ARG A 48 -1.26 -14.77 14.97
N LEU A 49 -1.21 -15.26 13.74
CA LEU A 49 -2.32 -15.84 13.02
C LEU A 49 -2.15 -17.35 13.04
N ASN A 50 -3.19 -18.05 13.49
CA ASN A 50 -3.35 -19.47 13.27
C ASN A 50 -4.48 -19.67 12.25
N ILE A 51 -4.15 -20.27 11.11
CA ILE A 51 -5.03 -20.32 9.94
C ILE A 51 -5.32 -21.77 9.55
N ILE A 52 -6.61 -22.09 9.43
CA ILE A 52 -7.10 -23.41 9.03
C ILE A 52 -7.98 -23.25 7.79
N GLY A 53 -7.66 -23.98 6.72
CA GLY A 53 -8.35 -23.89 5.44
C GLY A 53 -8.05 -25.10 4.56
N GLN A 54 -8.52 -25.05 3.31
CA GLN A 54 -8.11 -26.03 2.31
C GLN A 54 -6.64 -25.81 1.93
N PRO A 55 -5.84 -26.87 1.67
CA PRO A 55 -4.40 -26.73 1.40
C PRO A 55 -4.07 -25.74 0.27
N ASP A 56 -4.81 -25.79 -0.84
CA ASP A 56 -4.64 -24.88 -1.98
C ASP A 56 -4.88 -23.41 -1.62
N GLN A 57 -5.82 -23.14 -0.71
CA GLN A 57 -6.10 -21.80 -0.23
C GLN A 57 -5.02 -21.29 0.73
N LEU A 58 -4.47 -22.17 1.57
CA LEU A 58 -3.37 -21.84 2.47
C LEU A 58 -2.08 -21.56 1.68
N ASP A 59 -1.79 -22.36 0.65
CA ASP A 59 -0.69 -22.12 -0.28
C ASP A 59 -0.85 -20.76 -0.99
N ALA A 60 -2.07 -20.45 -1.46
CA ALA A 60 -2.37 -19.18 -2.10
C ALA A 60 -2.21 -17.98 -1.13
N LEU A 61 -2.64 -18.13 0.13
CA LEU A 61 -2.46 -17.14 1.18
C LEU A 61 -0.97 -16.94 1.49
N GLN A 62 -0.20 -18.02 1.60
CA GLN A 62 1.24 -17.92 1.84
C GLN A 62 1.94 -17.21 0.67
N GLN A 63 1.61 -17.52 -0.59
CA GLN A 63 2.17 -16.80 -1.75
C GLN A 63 1.88 -15.30 -1.69
N TRP A 64 0.66 -14.89 -1.34
CA TRP A 64 0.33 -13.50 -1.09
C TRP A 64 1.13 -12.90 0.07
N GLY A 65 1.27 -13.67 1.16
CA GLY A 65 2.03 -13.28 2.33
C GLY A 65 3.52 -13.06 2.04
N LEU A 66 4.08 -13.77 1.06
CA LEU A 66 5.47 -13.69 0.61
C LEU A 66 5.71 -12.66 -0.51
N GLY A 67 4.66 -12.08 -1.09
CA GLY A 67 4.76 -11.11 -2.18
C GLY A 67 4.86 -11.73 -3.58
N ASP A 68 4.61 -13.03 -3.74
CA ASP A 68 4.72 -13.77 -5.01
C ASP A 68 3.44 -13.65 -5.85
N LYS A 69 2.97 -12.41 -6.06
CA LYS A 69 1.79 -12.08 -6.86
C LYS A 69 2.10 -10.90 -7.79
N ILE A 70 1.39 -10.80 -8.90
CA ILE A 70 1.55 -9.69 -9.85
C ILE A 70 0.70 -8.50 -9.36
N PRO A 71 1.28 -7.30 -9.14
CA PRO A 71 0.54 -6.13 -8.65
C PRO A 71 -0.17 -5.41 -9.81
N TYR A 72 -1.32 -5.96 -10.25
CA TYR A 72 -2.10 -5.36 -11.33
C TYR A 72 -2.50 -3.89 -11.05
N TYR A 73 -2.77 -3.55 -9.79
CA TYR A 73 -3.13 -2.21 -9.37
C TYR A 73 -1.95 -1.24 -9.54
N GLY A 74 -0.73 -1.68 -9.21
CA GLY A 74 0.49 -0.86 -9.36
C GLY A 74 0.76 -0.53 -10.83
N GLN A 75 0.55 -1.51 -11.72
CA GLN A 75 0.63 -1.28 -13.16
C GLN A 75 -0.41 -0.25 -13.62
N ALA A 76 -1.65 -0.38 -13.17
CA ALA A 76 -2.72 0.55 -13.50
C ALA A 76 -2.46 1.98 -12.99
N ILE A 77 -1.82 2.12 -11.82
CA ILE A 77 -1.40 3.42 -11.28
C ILE A 77 -0.35 4.06 -12.19
N HIS A 78 0.72 3.34 -12.54
CA HIS A 78 1.77 3.87 -13.43
C HIS A 78 1.21 4.32 -14.79
N GLN A 79 0.39 3.47 -15.40
CA GLN A 79 -0.27 3.77 -16.68
C GLN A 79 -1.20 4.98 -16.58
N SER A 80 -1.93 5.08 -15.47
CA SER A 80 -2.84 6.20 -15.22
C SER A 80 -2.11 7.50 -14.96
N ILE A 81 -0.97 7.49 -14.26
CA ILE A 81 -0.11 8.67 -14.12
C ILE A 81 0.34 9.13 -15.51
N LYS A 82 0.75 8.20 -16.37
CA LYS A 82 1.19 8.50 -17.73
C LYS A 82 0.07 9.07 -18.61
N LEU A 83 -1.14 8.48 -18.54
CA LEU A 83 -2.35 9.01 -19.19
C LEU A 83 -2.69 10.42 -18.68
N PHE A 84 -2.60 10.64 -17.37
CA PHE A 84 -2.89 11.94 -16.74
C PHE A 84 -1.96 13.04 -17.25
N VAL A 85 -0.64 12.81 -17.20
CA VAL A 85 0.32 13.81 -17.67
C VAL A 85 0.27 14.00 -19.18
N ALA A 86 -0.06 12.95 -19.95
CA ALA A 86 -0.26 13.03 -21.39
C ALA A 86 -1.46 13.90 -21.76
N GLY A 87 -2.58 13.77 -21.04
CA GLY A 87 -3.75 14.65 -21.19
C GLY A 87 -3.41 16.10 -20.88
N CYS A 88 -2.74 16.34 -19.74
CA CYS A 88 -2.30 17.70 -19.36
C CYS A 88 -1.33 18.32 -20.38
N ALA A 89 -0.50 17.50 -21.02
CA ALA A 89 0.44 17.93 -22.05
C ALA A 89 -0.19 18.08 -23.44
N GLY A 90 -1.47 17.76 -23.61
CA GLY A 90 -2.17 17.80 -24.90
C GLY A 90 -1.68 16.73 -25.88
N LEU A 91 -1.17 15.61 -25.38
CA LEU A 91 -0.81 14.45 -26.22
C LEU A 91 -2.02 13.57 -26.53
N LEU A 92 -3.04 13.63 -25.67
CA LEU A 92 -4.34 12.98 -25.78
C LEU A 92 -5.41 14.00 -25.41
N GLN A 93 -6.57 13.92 -26.05
CA GLN A 93 -7.72 14.80 -25.79
C GLN A 93 -9.01 13.97 -25.78
N PRO A 94 -10.04 14.37 -25.01
CA PRO A 94 -11.35 13.74 -25.11
C PRO A 94 -11.94 13.94 -26.52
N THR A 95 -12.78 13.00 -26.97
CA THR A 95 -13.47 13.10 -28.26
C THR A 95 -14.76 13.90 -28.20
N GLU A 96 -15.26 14.12 -26.99
CA GLU A 96 -16.39 15.02 -26.70
C GLU A 96 -15.99 16.17 -25.76
N THR A 97 -16.88 17.15 -25.61
CA THR A 97 -16.67 18.23 -24.63
C THR A 97 -16.86 17.68 -23.22
N ILE A 98 -15.76 17.57 -22.48
CA ILE A 98 -15.74 16.97 -21.14
C ILE A 98 -15.07 17.94 -20.17
N ASP A 99 -15.77 18.24 -19.08
CA ASP A 99 -15.20 19.00 -17.96
C ASP A 99 -14.56 18.07 -16.94
N TYR A 100 -13.42 18.49 -16.38
CA TYR A 100 -12.81 17.87 -15.20
C TYR A 100 -12.44 18.94 -14.15
N PRO A 101 -13.41 19.41 -13.33
CA PRO A 101 -13.22 20.57 -12.45
C PRO A 101 -12.11 20.42 -11.41
N LEU A 102 -11.80 19.19 -10.99
CA LEU A 102 -10.73 18.90 -10.03
C LEU A 102 -9.35 19.25 -10.58
N TYR A 103 -9.17 19.15 -11.91
CA TYR A 103 -7.94 19.52 -12.58
C TYR A 103 -8.18 19.95 -14.03
N PRO A 104 -8.64 21.20 -14.28
CA PRO A 104 -9.06 21.64 -15.61
C PRO A 104 -7.97 21.55 -16.69
N ALA A 105 -6.70 21.61 -16.29
CA ALA A 105 -5.57 21.46 -17.20
C ALA A 105 -5.53 20.10 -17.91
N LEU A 106 -6.17 19.06 -17.35
CA LEU A 106 -6.23 17.71 -17.92
C LEU A 106 -6.97 17.66 -19.27
N VAL A 107 -7.93 18.58 -19.48
CA VAL A 107 -8.78 18.67 -20.68
C VAL A 107 -8.65 20.02 -21.39
N ALA A 108 -7.65 20.83 -21.01
CA ALA A 108 -7.51 22.20 -21.49
C ALA A 108 -7.17 22.33 -22.98
N SER A 109 -6.68 21.25 -23.62
CA SER A 109 -6.46 21.19 -25.06
C SER A 109 -7.75 21.06 -25.88
N GLY A 110 -8.92 20.94 -25.24
CA GLY A 110 -10.21 20.86 -25.90
C GLY A 110 -10.52 19.48 -26.46
N VAL A 111 -11.30 19.46 -27.54
CA VAL A 111 -11.77 18.22 -28.19
C VAL A 111 -10.77 17.76 -29.24
N GLY A 112 -10.37 16.49 -29.15
CA GLY A 112 -9.48 15.82 -30.08
C GLY A 112 -10.20 15.24 -31.31
N GLU A 113 -9.41 14.69 -32.22
CA GLU A 113 -9.93 13.91 -33.35
C GLU A 113 -10.55 12.59 -32.86
N MET A 114 -11.51 12.06 -33.63
CA MET A 114 -12.14 10.75 -33.40
C MET A 114 -11.18 9.61 -33.74
N SER A 115 -10.20 9.38 -32.86
CA SER A 115 -9.20 8.32 -32.98
C SER A 115 -9.34 7.30 -31.85
N PRO A 116 -8.86 6.05 -32.04
CA PRO A 116 -8.82 5.06 -30.97
C PRO A 116 -8.09 5.54 -29.71
N GLU A 117 -7.04 6.33 -29.89
CA GLU A 117 -6.20 6.84 -28.79
C GLU A 117 -6.95 7.84 -27.91
N ASN A 118 -7.62 8.80 -28.54
CA ASN A 118 -8.43 9.81 -27.85
C ASN A 118 -9.69 9.20 -27.23
N TRP A 119 -10.31 8.20 -27.89
CA TRP A 119 -11.40 7.44 -27.31
C TRP A 119 -10.95 6.71 -26.03
N ALA A 120 -9.79 6.05 -26.07
CA ALA A 120 -9.26 5.34 -24.91
C ALA A 120 -8.97 6.29 -23.74
N PHE A 121 -8.44 7.48 -24.04
CA PHE A 121 -8.24 8.53 -23.05
C PHE A 121 -9.56 9.03 -22.44
N GLU A 122 -10.58 9.29 -23.26
CA GLU A 122 -11.91 9.68 -22.80
C GLU A 122 -12.51 8.67 -21.82
N GLN A 123 -12.25 7.39 -22.04
CA GLN A 123 -12.87 6.32 -21.27
C GLN A 123 -12.09 6.04 -19.99
N TRP A 124 -10.77 6.23 -20.03
CA TRP A 124 -9.99 6.36 -18.81
C TRP A 124 -10.39 7.59 -17.98
N LEU A 125 -10.73 8.73 -18.60
CA LEU A 125 -11.25 9.89 -17.87
C LEU A 125 -12.55 9.58 -17.13
N ALA A 126 -13.42 8.74 -17.68
CA ALA A 126 -14.63 8.30 -16.99
C ALA A 126 -14.28 7.49 -15.72
N LEU A 127 -13.34 6.54 -15.81
CA LEU A 127 -12.83 5.79 -14.65
C LEU A 127 -12.21 6.71 -13.59
N LEU A 128 -11.45 7.71 -14.03
CA LEU A 128 -10.84 8.69 -13.13
C LEU A 128 -11.90 9.52 -12.40
N LYS A 129 -12.94 9.96 -13.09
CA LYS A 129 -14.05 10.74 -12.52
C LYS A 129 -14.84 9.95 -11.47
N GLU A 130 -15.04 8.67 -11.71
CA GLU A 130 -15.74 7.77 -10.79
C GLU A 130 -14.85 7.33 -9.62
N ASN A 131 -13.55 7.61 -9.67
CA ASN A 131 -12.55 7.15 -8.70
C ASN A 131 -12.69 5.66 -8.42
N VAL A 132 -12.72 4.88 -9.50
CA VAL A 132 -12.95 3.43 -9.45
C VAL A 132 -11.93 2.72 -8.56
N ALA A 133 -12.39 1.65 -7.91
CA ALA A 133 -11.55 0.71 -7.19
C ALA A 133 -10.62 -0.01 -8.17
N LEU A 134 -9.33 -0.09 -7.86
CA LEU A 134 -8.30 -0.75 -8.66
C LEU A 134 -8.23 -2.25 -8.33
N ASP A 135 -9.36 -2.95 -8.54
CA ASP A 135 -9.39 -4.41 -8.54
C ASP A 135 -8.81 -4.99 -9.85
N GLU A 136 -8.72 -6.32 -9.93
CA GLU A 136 -8.13 -6.98 -11.10
C GLU A 136 -8.84 -6.60 -12.41
N VAL A 137 -10.17 -6.50 -12.40
CA VAL A 137 -10.97 -6.25 -13.61
C VAL A 137 -10.76 -4.82 -14.09
N THR A 138 -10.84 -3.86 -13.18
CA THR A 138 -10.65 -2.43 -13.47
C THR A 138 -9.21 -2.15 -13.88
N SER A 139 -8.22 -2.75 -13.22
CA SER A 139 -6.81 -2.59 -13.59
C SER A 139 -6.51 -3.17 -14.96
N GLN A 140 -7.08 -4.33 -15.32
CA GLN A 140 -6.99 -4.87 -16.68
C GLN A 140 -7.69 -3.98 -17.72
N GLN A 141 -8.80 -3.33 -17.35
CA GLN A 141 -9.44 -2.34 -18.23
C GLN A 141 -8.53 -1.13 -18.48
N ILE A 142 -7.89 -0.60 -17.43
CA ILE A 142 -6.92 0.51 -17.56
C ILE A 142 -5.74 0.11 -18.45
N ASP A 143 -5.19 -1.10 -18.28
CA ASP A 143 -4.12 -1.60 -19.15
C ASP A 143 -4.55 -1.64 -20.62
N ARG A 144 -5.74 -2.16 -20.93
CA ARG A 144 -6.26 -2.15 -22.30
C ARG A 144 -6.38 -0.74 -22.87
N LEU A 145 -6.92 0.20 -22.08
CA LEU A 145 -7.04 1.60 -22.51
C LEU A 145 -5.66 2.24 -22.71
N TYR A 146 -4.69 1.93 -21.86
CA TYR A 146 -3.31 2.40 -21.99
C TYR A 146 -2.63 1.89 -23.27
N GLN A 147 -2.82 0.60 -23.61
CA GLN A 147 -2.32 0.07 -24.88
C GLN A 147 -3.00 0.76 -26.08
N GLN A 148 -4.31 0.96 -26.02
CA GLN A 148 -5.08 1.63 -27.08
C GLN A 148 -4.74 3.12 -27.24
N SER A 149 -4.26 3.78 -26.18
CA SER A 149 -3.83 5.17 -26.25
C SER A 149 -2.50 5.37 -26.99
N GLY A 150 -1.78 4.27 -27.28
CA GLY A 150 -0.47 4.30 -27.95
C GLY A 150 0.64 4.98 -27.14
N LEU A 151 0.43 5.24 -25.84
CA LEU A 151 1.42 5.96 -25.02
C LEU A 151 2.67 5.12 -24.72
N ALA A 152 2.53 3.80 -24.66
CA ALA A 152 3.65 2.88 -24.45
C ALA A 152 4.73 3.01 -25.54
N GLU A 153 4.36 3.42 -26.75
CA GLU A 153 5.29 3.57 -27.88
C GLU A 153 5.91 4.98 -27.96
N ARG A 154 5.37 5.95 -27.20
CA ARG A 154 5.84 7.34 -27.24
C ARG A 154 7.09 7.52 -26.38
N LYS A 155 8.23 7.66 -27.05
CA LYS A 155 9.51 7.96 -26.40
C LYS A 155 9.60 9.44 -26.03
N TRP A 156 10.22 9.73 -24.89
CA TRP A 156 10.40 11.09 -24.37
C TRP A 156 10.97 12.07 -25.41
N GLU A 157 12.01 11.64 -26.13
CA GLU A 157 12.73 12.39 -27.17
C GLU A 157 11.83 12.87 -28.33
N THR A 158 10.73 12.15 -28.56
CA THR A 158 9.81 12.40 -29.67
C THR A 158 8.72 13.40 -29.30
N LEU A 159 8.60 13.74 -28.01
CA LEU A 159 7.61 14.68 -27.52
C LEU A 159 8.00 16.11 -27.87
N LEU A 160 7.00 16.95 -28.15
CA LEU A 160 7.23 18.38 -28.36
C LEU A 160 7.81 19.03 -27.09
N PRO A 161 8.70 20.03 -27.20
CA PRO A 161 9.29 20.69 -26.03
C PRO A 161 8.26 21.27 -25.04
N ALA A 162 7.11 21.73 -25.55
CA ALA A 162 6.02 22.22 -24.70
C ALA A 162 5.40 21.09 -23.86
N ALA A 163 5.19 19.91 -24.44
CA ALA A 163 4.69 18.74 -23.74
C ALA A 163 5.69 18.25 -22.68
N GLN A 164 6.97 18.16 -23.04
CA GLN A 164 8.04 17.81 -22.10
C GLN A 164 8.07 18.75 -20.90
N LYS A 165 7.96 20.07 -21.14
CA LYS A 165 7.92 21.07 -20.07
C LYS A 165 6.74 20.87 -19.11
N THR A 166 5.55 20.57 -19.64
CA THR A 166 4.35 20.30 -18.82
C THR A 166 4.52 19.04 -17.98
N ILE A 167 5.00 17.95 -18.59
CA ILE A 167 5.22 16.67 -17.89
C ILE A 167 6.28 16.84 -16.79
N MET A 168 7.41 17.48 -17.09
CA MET A 168 8.46 17.75 -16.12
C MET A 168 7.95 18.59 -14.94
N ALA A 169 7.09 19.58 -15.18
CA ALA A 169 6.50 20.37 -14.11
C ALA A 169 5.61 19.52 -13.18
N LEU A 170 4.82 18.60 -13.74
CA LEU A 170 3.98 17.68 -12.98
C LEU A 170 4.81 16.68 -12.17
N PHE A 171 5.83 16.09 -12.79
CA PHE A 171 6.76 15.20 -12.08
C PHE A 171 7.45 15.94 -10.93
N ASN A 172 7.84 17.21 -11.13
CA ASN A 172 8.47 18.02 -10.06
C ASN A 172 7.51 18.26 -8.90
N GLN A 173 6.24 18.47 -9.20
CA GLN A 173 5.21 18.67 -8.18
C GLN A 173 4.91 17.37 -7.42
N LYS A 174 4.99 16.21 -8.08
CA LYS A 174 4.45 14.94 -7.56
C LYS A 174 5.47 13.83 -7.36
N SER A 175 6.77 14.14 -7.40
CA SER A 175 7.83 13.13 -7.35
C SER A 175 7.81 12.24 -6.11
N CYS A 176 7.49 12.83 -4.95
CA CYS A 176 7.38 12.08 -3.70
C CYS A 176 6.22 11.08 -3.75
N ASP A 177 5.07 11.50 -4.28
CA ASP A 177 3.85 10.66 -4.31
C ASP A 177 3.90 9.61 -5.42
N TRP A 178 4.38 9.97 -6.61
CA TRP A 178 4.36 9.07 -7.79
C TRP A 178 5.58 8.17 -7.89
N PHE A 179 6.72 8.59 -7.34
CA PHE A 179 8.00 7.87 -7.49
C PHE A 179 8.70 7.60 -6.15
N GLY A 180 8.17 8.07 -5.02
CA GLY A 180 8.84 7.94 -3.72
C GLY A 180 10.14 8.76 -3.61
N LEU A 181 10.33 9.75 -4.49
CA LEU A 181 11.58 10.52 -4.58
C LEU A 181 11.48 11.85 -3.86
N VAL A 182 12.28 11.99 -2.80
CA VAL A 182 12.45 13.24 -2.03
C VAL A 182 13.47 14.15 -2.70
N ASP A 183 14.58 13.57 -3.17
CA ASP A 183 15.65 14.27 -3.88
C ASP A 183 15.73 13.74 -5.32
N TRP A 184 15.51 14.61 -6.30
CA TRP A 184 15.66 14.27 -7.71
C TRP A 184 15.91 15.52 -8.56
N ASN A 185 16.42 15.34 -9.78
CA ASN A 185 16.73 16.42 -10.70
C ASN A 185 15.82 16.36 -11.94
N GLY A 186 14.82 17.25 -11.97
CA GLY A 186 13.88 17.43 -13.08
C GLY A 186 14.49 17.30 -14.47
N GLU A 187 15.54 18.06 -14.75
CA GLU A 187 16.13 18.13 -16.09
C GLU A 187 16.85 16.85 -16.50
N ARG A 188 17.39 16.08 -15.54
CA ARG A 188 18.18 14.88 -15.82
C ARG A 188 17.38 13.59 -15.74
N ASP A 189 16.38 13.52 -14.89
CA ASP A 189 15.72 12.24 -14.57
C ASP A 189 14.32 12.12 -15.21
N THR A 190 13.74 13.18 -15.76
CA THR A 190 12.36 13.13 -16.30
C THR A 190 12.20 12.09 -17.43
N GLU A 191 13.18 11.97 -18.32
CA GLU A 191 13.19 10.96 -19.38
C GLU A 191 13.13 9.53 -18.81
N MET A 192 13.94 9.27 -17.78
CA MET A 192 13.99 7.99 -17.09
C MET A 192 12.66 7.70 -16.41
N LEU A 193 12.08 8.67 -15.70
CA LEU A 193 10.78 8.52 -15.04
C LEU A 193 9.63 8.31 -16.04
N TRP A 194 9.66 8.99 -17.18
CA TRP A 194 8.69 8.78 -18.26
C TRP A 194 8.72 7.33 -18.78
N SER A 195 9.93 6.76 -18.88
CA SER A 195 10.13 5.38 -19.31
C SER A 195 9.81 4.39 -18.19
N HIS A 196 10.10 4.73 -16.94
CA HIS A 196 9.83 3.89 -15.77
C HIS A 196 8.33 3.61 -15.58
N LEU A 197 7.46 4.54 -15.96
CA LEU A 197 6.00 4.30 -15.95
C LEU A 197 5.55 3.17 -16.89
N ASP A 198 6.40 2.70 -17.82
CA ASP A 198 6.13 1.53 -18.66
C ASP A 198 6.67 0.22 -18.09
N ASP A 199 7.52 0.27 -17.04
CA ASP A 199 8.14 -0.91 -16.48
C ASP A 199 7.06 -1.85 -15.94
N ARG A 200 7.18 -3.14 -16.31
CA ARG A 200 6.27 -4.17 -15.82
C ARG A 200 6.63 -4.51 -14.37
N LEU A 201 5.65 -4.35 -13.49
CA LEU A 201 5.77 -4.84 -12.12
C LEU A 201 5.50 -6.35 -12.09
N THR A 202 6.40 -7.11 -11.47
CA THR A 202 6.36 -8.59 -11.49
C THR A 202 6.00 -9.22 -10.16
N GLU A 203 6.23 -8.50 -9.06
CA GLU A 203 6.05 -8.99 -7.71
C GLU A 203 5.47 -7.90 -6.82
N THR A 204 4.61 -8.31 -5.90
CA THR A 204 4.00 -7.45 -4.88
C THR A 204 4.93 -7.35 -3.67
N VAL A 205 4.69 -6.34 -2.83
CA VAL A 205 5.29 -6.38 -1.49
C VAL A 205 4.69 -7.55 -0.70
N PRO A 206 5.41 -8.12 0.28
CA PRO A 206 4.82 -9.10 1.19
C PRO A 206 3.54 -8.55 1.81
N CYS A 207 2.50 -9.40 1.90
CA CYS A 207 1.29 -9.06 2.62
C CYS A 207 0.59 -7.78 2.09
N ASP A 208 0.60 -7.63 0.77
CA ASP A 208 0.05 -6.48 0.06
C ASP A 208 -1.48 -6.40 0.22
N LEU A 209 -1.95 -5.45 1.02
CA LEU A 209 -3.37 -5.35 1.31
C LEU A 209 -4.19 -4.80 0.14
N PHE A 210 -3.55 -4.24 -0.90
CA PHE A 210 -4.27 -3.80 -2.11
C PHE A 210 -4.86 -4.95 -2.92
N LEU A 211 -4.27 -6.14 -2.81
CA LEU A 211 -4.83 -7.37 -3.39
C LEU A 211 -6.02 -7.93 -2.60
N LEU A 212 -6.29 -7.38 -1.42
CA LEU A 212 -7.34 -7.80 -0.51
C LEU A 212 -8.51 -6.80 -0.51
N ILE A 213 -8.19 -5.52 -0.33
CA ILE A 213 -9.13 -4.42 -0.42
C ILE A 213 -8.51 -3.47 -1.46
N PRO A 214 -9.17 -3.20 -2.59
CA PRO A 214 -8.54 -2.37 -3.61
C PRO A 214 -8.38 -0.90 -3.20
N THR A 215 -7.26 -0.30 -3.59
CA THR A 215 -7.08 1.17 -3.60
C THR A 215 -7.91 1.82 -4.72
N HIS A 216 -7.91 3.15 -4.84
CA HIS A 216 -8.79 3.90 -5.75
C HIS A 216 -8.03 4.87 -6.64
N LEU A 217 -8.42 4.92 -7.91
CA LEU A 217 -7.65 5.54 -9.01
C LEU A 217 -7.32 7.03 -8.79
N ALA A 218 -8.32 7.87 -8.53
CA ALA A 218 -8.12 9.31 -8.38
C ALA A 218 -7.34 9.63 -7.11
N SER A 219 -7.55 8.87 -6.03
CA SER A 219 -6.81 9.02 -4.78
C SER A 219 -5.31 8.69 -4.99
N GLU A 220 -4.99 7.63 -5.73
CA GLU A 220 -3.60 7.28 -6.10
C GLU A 220 -2.92 8.34 -6.96
N ILE A 221 -3.64 8.90 -7.95
CA ILE A 221 -3.11 10.02 -8.75
C ILE A 221 -2.90 11.27 -7.89
N ASN A 222 -3.80 11.54 -6.94
CA ASN A 222 -3.67 12.65 -6.01
C ASN A 222 -2.51 12.44 -5.03
N GLY A 223 -2.23 11.20 -4.65
CA GLY A 223 -1.14 10.80 -3.78
C GLY A 223 -1.38 11.07 -2.30
N PHE A 224 -0.36 10.78 -1.49
CA PHE A 224 -0.40 10.89 -0.03
C PHE A 224 -0.41 12.35 0.41
N CYS A 225 0.46 13.17 -0.19
CA CYS A 225 0.55 14.59 0.11
C CYS A 225 -0.59 15.40 -0.53
N GLY A 226 -1.32 14.81 -1.49
CA GLY A 226 -2.44 15.44 -2.18
C GLY A 226 -2.03 16.64 -3.04
N GLY A 227 -2.89 17.66 -3.06
CA GLY A 227 -2.63 18.98 -3.66
C GLY A 227 -2.77 19.06 -5.19
N LEU A 228 -2.79 17.92 -5.88
CA LEU A 228 -3.05 17.85 -7.33
C LEU A 228 -4.54 17.99 -7.61
N LEU A 229 -5.35 17.08 -7.06
CA LEU A 229 -6.81 17.14 -7.10
C LEU A 229 -7.30 17.82 -5.82
N ARG A 230 -7.26 19.16 -5.81
CA ARG A 230 -7.52 19.94 -4.58
C ARG A 230 -8.92 19.66 -4.01
N GLY A 231 -8.97 19.38 -2.70
CA GLY A 231 -10.22 19.06 -2.00
C GLY A 231 -10.73 17.65 -2.28
N TYR A 232 -9.99 16.83 -3.01
CA TYR A 232 -10.27 15.42 -3.22
C TYR A 232 -9.50 14.55 -2.22
N GLU A 233 -10.01 13.34 -1.96
CA GLU A 233 -9.41 12.37 -1.03
C GLU A 233 -7.95 12.07 -1.40
N THR A 234 -7.09 12.04 -0.40
CA THR A 234 -5.68 11.64 -0.51
C THR A 234 -5.52 10.16 -0.22
N THR A 235 -4.39 9.55 -0.61
CA THR A 235 -4.13 8.15 -0.22
C THR A 235 -4.00 7.99 1.30
N HIS A 236 -3.54 9.02 2.03
CA HIS A 236 -3.54 9.01 3.49
C HIS A 236 -4.95 8.82 4.07
N GLU A 237 -5.92 9.63 3.62
CA GLU A 237 -7.31 9.54 4.08
C GLU A 237 -7.97 8.22 3.63
N LEU A 238 -7.75 7.83 2.39
CA LEU A 238 -8.25 6.58 1.83
C LEU A 238 -7.75 5.38 2.63
N TYR A 239 -6.45 5.31 2.92
CA TYR A 239 -5.88 4.13 3.57
C TYR A 239 -6.31 4.03 5.02
N PHE A 240 -6.40 5.14 5.75
CA PHE A 240 -7.01 5.10 7.08
C PHE A 240 -8.46 4.62 7.02
N ARG A 241 -9.24 5.10 6.04
CA ARG A 241 -10.63 4.67 5.89
C ARG A 241 -10.74 3.16 5.61
N LEU A 242 -9.92 2.62 4.71
CA LEU A 242 -9.98 1.23 4.27
C LEU A 242 -9.31 0.25 5.22
N TYR A 243 -8.18 0.62 5.81
CA TYR A 243 -7.29 -0.31 6.52
C TYR A 243 -6.99 0.10 7.97
N ASP A 244 -7.38 1.31 8.41
CA ASP A 244 -6.93 1.93 9.67
C ASP A 244 -5.40 2.09 9.78
N MET A 245 -4.73 2.26 8.63
CA MET A 245 -3.28 2.43 8.54
C MET A 245 -2.87 3.35 7.40
N VAL A 246 -1.71 4.00 7.53
CA VAL A 246 -1.09 4.80 6.46
C VAL A 246 -0.27 3.95 5.50
N ARG A 247 0.08 2.72 5.87
CA ARG A 247 0.92 1.84 5.05
C ARG A 247 0.28 0.45 4.93
N PRO A 248 -0.60 0.22 3.94
CA PRO A 248 -1.38 -1.01 3.79
C PRO A 248 -0.56 -2.20 3.26
N ARG A 249 0.48 -2.60 4.01
CA ARG A 249 1.32 -3.76 3.75
C ARG A 249 1.83 -4.37 5.05
N GLY A 250 1.99 -5.69 5.08
CA GLY A 250 2.56 -6.40 6.24
C GLY A 250 4.08 -6.39 6.18
N TYR A 251 4.72 -5.74 7.14
CA TYR A 251 6.16 -5.87 7.32
C TYR A 251 6.47 -7.18 8.07
N GLU A 252 7.32 -8.02 7.48
CA GLU A 252 8.04 -9.09 8.19
C GLU A 252 7.16 -10.19 8.82
N ILE A 253 6.08 -10.62 8.15
CA ILE A 253 5.33 -11.79 8.61
C ILE A 253 6.10 -13.08 8.34
N ALA A 254 6.47 -13.78 9.41
CA ALA A 254 7.09 -15.09 9.37
C ALA A 254 6.02 -16.17 9.17
N TRP A 255 5.92 -16.68 7.94
CA TRP A 255 4.97 -17.73 7.58
C TRP A 255 5.55 -19.14 7.80
N LYS A 256 4.75 -20.05 8.35
CA LYS A 256 5.13 -21.44 8.60
C LYS A 256 3.95 -22.40 8.43
N HIS A 257 4.11 -23.39 7.56
CA HIS A 257 3.23 -24.57 7.55
C HIS A 257 3.53 -25.49 8.73
N ASN A 258 2.47 -25.99 9.35
CA ASN A 258 2.54 -26.93 10.45
C ASN A 258 2.26 -28.36 9.97
N ASP A 259 2.70 -29.35 10.75
CA ASP A 259 2.52 -30.78 10.44
C ASP A 259 1.04 -31.21 10.42
N ASP A 260 0.16 -30.43 11.08
CA ASP A 260 -1.28 -30.64 11.09
C ASP A 260 -2.01 -30.03 9.89
N GLY A 261 -1.27 -29.43 8.94
CA GLY A 261 -1.80 -28.79 7.75
C GLY A 261 -2.27 -27.34 7.95
N SER A 262 -2.16 -26.78 9.16
CA SER A 262 -2.44 -25.36 9.41
C SER A 262 -1.29 -24.46 8.95
N LEU A 263 -1.59 -23.16 8.79
CA LEU A 263 -0.61 -22.13 8.47
C LEU A 263 -0.51 -21.14 9.64
N THR A 264 0.70 -20.86 10.07
CA THR A 264 0.99 -19.81 11.06
C THR A 264 1.62 -18.61 10.38
N GLY A 265 1.18 -17.41 10.73
CA GLY A 265 1.89 -16.16 10.44
C GLY A 265 2.17 -15.41 11.73
N SER A 266 3.43 -15.08 12.02
CA SER A 266 3.80 -14.29 13.20
C SER A 266 4.45 -12.98 12.77
N PHE A 267 4.10 -11.87 13.41
CA PHE A 267 4.68 -10.57 13.09
C PHE A 267 4.64 -9.61 14.27
N ASP A 268 5.74 -8.89 14.43
CA ASP A 268 5.82 -7.79 15.38
C ASP A 268 5.54 -6.50 14.62
N ALA A 269 4.33 -5.96 14.79
CA ALA A 269 3.97 -4.74 14.09
C ALA A 269 4.69 -3.57 14.77
N ALA A 270 5.78 -3.10 14.16
CA ALA A 270 6.37 -1.79 14.43
C ALA A 270 5.27 -0.69 14.35
N PRO A 271 5.32 0.38 15.16
CA PRO A 271 4.50 0.48 16.38
C PRO A 271 3.05 0.96 16.19
N TRP A 272 2.39 0.82 15.04
CA TRP A 272 1.19 1.66 14.81
C TRP A 272 0.00 1.03 14.08
N GLU A 273 0.07 -0.20 13.55
CA GLU A 273 -0.93 -0.64 12.56
C GLU A 273 -1.30 -2.13 12.68
N PRO A 274 -1.99 -2.54 13.76
CA PRO A 274 -2.47 -3.92 13.93
C PRO A 274 -3.51 -4.30 12.87
N TRP A 275 -3.44 -5.54 12.40
CA TRP A 275 -4.42 -6.09 11.47
C TRP A 275 -5.63 -6.60 12.26
N TYR A 276 -6.60 -5.72 12.51
CA TYR A 276 -7.86 -6.10 13.17
C TYR A 276 -8.93 -6.49 12.14
N GLU A 277 -10.19 -6.42 12.56
CA GLU A 277 -11.37 -6.85 11.80
C GLU A 277 -11.36 -6.37 10.33
N LYS A 278 -11.00 -5.11 10.06
CA LYS A 278 -10.95 -4.55 8.70
C LYS A 278 -10.08 -5.36 7.74
N ILE A 279 -9.03 -6.01 8.23
CA ILE A 279 -8.13 -6.84 7.43
C ILE A 279 -8.49 -8.32 7.55
N MET A 280 -8.76 -8.80 8.78
CA MET A 280 -9.00 -10.22 9.04
C MET A 280 -10.29 -10.74 8.41
N VAL A 281 -11.35 -9.92 8.37
CA VAL A 281 -12.62 -10.28 7.73
C VAL A 281 -12.41 -10.49 6.22
N PRO A 282 -11.93 -9.52 5.43
CA PRO A 282 -11.63 -9.76 4.02
C PRO A 282 -10.66 -10.93 3.81
N LEU A 283 -9.61 -11.05 4.64
CA LEU A 283 -8.59 -12.09 4.48
C LEU A 283 -9.19 -13.49 4.61
N SER A 284 -9.98 -13.71 5.67
CA SER A 284 -10.69 -14.99 5.89
C SER A 284 -11.69 -15.31 4.78
N LYS A 285 -12.30 -14.27 4.17
CA LYS A 285 -13.23 -14.42 3.06
C LYS A 285 -12.53 -14.83 1.76
N GLN A 286 -11.45 -14.11 1.40
CA GLN A 286 -10.74 -14.30 0.13
C GLN A 286 -10.11 -15.68 0.03
N TYR A 287 -9.55 -16.19 1.13
CA TYR A 287 -8.90 -17.49 1.18
C TYR A 287 -9.78 -18.58 1.81
N HIS A 288 -11.08 -18.33 1.96
CA HIS A 288 -12.05 -19.31 2.47
C HIS A 288 -11.58 -20.06 3.73
N CYS A 289 -11.00 -19.32 4.68
CA CYS A 289 -10.28 -19.89 5.81
C CYS A 289 -10.84 -19.43 7.16
N HIS A 290 -10.34 -20.09 8.20
CA HIS A 290 -10.57 -19.78 9.60
C HIS A 290 -9.30 -19.17 10.14
N ILE A 291 -9.40 -17.96 10.67
CA ILE A 291 -8.26 -17.25 11.25
C ILE A 291 -8.53 -17.09 12.74
N THR A 292 -7.61 -17.58 13.57
CA THR A 292 -7.52 -17.14 14.96
C THR A 292 -6.35 -16.18 15.05
N HIS A 293 -6.64 -14.90 15.30
CA HIS A 293 -5.65 -13.86 15.49
C HIS A 293 -5.43 -13.65 16.98
N TYR A 294 -4.25 -13.96 17.47
CA TYR A 294 -3.80 -13.62 18.82
C TYR A 294 -2.99 -12.32 18.75
N PHE A 295 -3.21 -11.42 19.70
CA PHE A 295 -2.48 -10.14 19.77
C PHE A 295 -2.13 -9.74 21.21
N GLU A 296 -1.02 -9.02 21.33
CA GLU A 296 -0.59 -8.29 22.52
C GLU A 296 -0.35 -6.83 22.11
N ASP A 297 -0.87 -5.89 22.90
CA ASP A 297 -0.68 -4.46 22.70
C ASP A 297 0.41 -3.88 23.62
N VAL A 298 0.84 -2.65 23.31
CA VAL A 298 1.89 -1.95 24.07
C VAL A 298 1.48 -1.56 25.50
N CYS A 299 0.18 -1.55 25.79
CA CYS A 299 -0.41 -1.20 27.08
C CYS A 299 -0.50 -2.41 28.02
N GLY A 300 -0.17 -3.62 27.54
CA GLY A 300 -0.26 -4.85 28.31
C GLY A 300 -1.63 -5.51 28.27
N PHE A 301 -2.49 -5.12 27.31
CA PHE A 301 -3.67 -5.89 26.96
C PHE A 301 -3.30 -6.96 25.93
N CYS A 302 -4.05 -8.04 25.96
CA CYS A 302 -3.90 -9.14 25.02
C CYS A 302 -5.27 -9.73 24.70
N GLY A 303 -5.35 -10.42 23.58
CA GLY A 303 -6.61 -10.96 23.14
C GLY A 303 -6.48 -11.98 22.03
N TYR A 304 -7.63 -12.51 21.66
CA TYR A 304 -7.77 -13.23 20.43
C TYR A 304 -9.10 -12.89 19.77
N ASP A 305 -9.12 -12.96 18.45
CA ASP A 305 -10.33 -12.91 17.63
C ASP A 305 -10.36 -14.09 16.66
N LYS A 306 -11.56 -14.61 16.41
CA LYS A 306 -11.80 -15.68 15.44
C LYS A 306 -12.64 -15.16 14.28
N TYR A 307 -12.16 -15.45 13.08
CA TYR A 307 -12.81 -15.07 11.83
C TYR A 307 -13.01 -16.31 10.95
N ARG A 308 -14.17 -16.40 10.30
CA ARG A 308 -14.51 -17.48 9.37
C ARG A 308 -15.17 -16.90 8.13
N ASN A 309 -14.57 -17.13 6.97
CA ASN A 309 -15.18 -16.83 5.67
C ASN A 309 -15.80 -15.42 5.56
N GLY A 310 -15.13 -14.41 6.12
CA GLY A 310 -15.62 -13.02 6.09
C GLY A 310 -16.56 -12.62 7.22
N GLN A 311 -16.57 -13.36 8.33
CA GLN A 311 -17.35 -13.01 9.52
C GLN A 311 -16.49 -13.15 10.77
N TRP A 312 -16.58 -12.17 11.67
CA TRP A 312 -16.10 -12.32 13.04
C TRP A 312 -17.06 -13.26 13.80
N GLU A 313 -16.51 -14.23 14.54
CA GLU A 313 -17.28 -15.23 15.28
C GLU A 313 -17.29 -14.91 16.79
N GLU A 314 -16.11 -14.77 17.37
CA GLU A 314 -15.91 -14.51 18.80
C GLU A 314 -14.51 -13.95 19.07
N GLY A 315 -14.33 -13.36 20.24
CA GLY A 315 -13.05 -12.89 20.72
C GLY A 315 -13.08 -12.53 22.21
N SER A 316 -11.90 -12.35 22.79
CA SER A 316 -11.73 -11.88 24.17
C SER A 316 -10.55 -10.91 24.23
N VAL A 317 -10.65 -9.95 25.14
CA VAL A 317 -9.57 -9.02 25.48
C VAL A 317 -9.45 -8.99 27.00
N ASP A 318 -8.24 -9.22 27.49
CA ASP A 318 -7.91 -9.28 28.90
C ASP A 318 -6.55 -8.60 29.15
N GLU A 319 -6.22 -8.34 30.42
CA GLU A 319 -4.90 -7.85 30.82
C GLU A 319 -3.89 -9.01 30.88
N LEU A 320 -2.65 -8.77 30.47
CA LEU A 320 -1.58 -9.73 30.63
C LEU A 320 -1.28 -9.97 32.11
N GLU A 321 -1.24 -11.25 32.48
CA GLU A 321 -0.89 -11.70 33.81
C GLU A 321 0.60 -12.02 33.86
N PHE A 322 1.29 -11.48 34.87
CA PHE A 322 2.73 -11.65 35.02
C PHE A 322 3.06 -12.39 36.30
N GLY A 323 3.94 -13.38 36.18
CA GLY A 323 4.58 -14.06 37.29
C GLY A 323 6.07 -13.72 37.35
N GLU A 324 6.72 -14.12 38.44
CA GLU A 324 8.17 -14.08 38.58
C GLU A 324 8.70 -15.51 38.73
N GLU A 325 9.65 -15.89 37.88
CA GLU A 325 10.38 -17.15 37.97
C GLU A 325 11.87 -16.85 37.82
N ASP A 326 12.68 -17.26 38.79
CA ASP A 326 14.13 -16.97 38.84
C ASP A 326 14.51 -15.48 38.72
N GLY A 327 13.62 -14.58 39.18
CA GLY A 327 13.81 -13.12 39.11
C GLY A 327 13.55 -12.53 37.72
N ILE A 328 13.04 -13.33 36.78
CA ILE A 328 12.62 -12.90 35.44
C ILE A 328 11.10 -12.79 35.42
N ARG A 329 10.59 -11.63 35.00
CA ARG A 329 9.15 -11.40 34.80
C ARG A 329 8.72 -12.17 33.55
N LYS A 330 7.74 -13.06 33.69
CA LYS A 330 7.20 -13.88 32.60
C LYS A 330 5.69 -13.70 32.49
N VAL A 331 5.18 -13.79 31.27
CA VAL A 331 3.73 -13.88 31.03
C VAL A 331 3.27 -15.27 31.49
N ILE A 332 2.31 -15.30 32.42
CA ILE A 332 1.72 -16.52 32.99
C ILE A 332 0.24 -16.68 32.64
N GLY A 333 -0.35 -15.66 32.03
CA GLY A 333 -1.73 -15.68 31.60
C GLY A 333 -2.10 -14.44 30.79
N PRO A 334 -3.29 -14.42 30.19
CA PRO A 334 -4.29 -15.48 30.21
C PRO A 334 -3.87 -16.74 29.44
N ALA A 335 -4.43 -17.91 29.80
CA ALA A 335 -3.99 -19.21 29.29
C ALA A 335 -4.01 -19.32 27.75
N TYR A 336 -4.89 -18.59 27.06
CA TYR A 336 -5.01 -18.61 25.61
C TYR A 336 -3.87 -17.90 24.87
N ILE A 337 -3.11 -17.01 25.55
CA ILE A 337 -1.96 -16.32 24.96
C ILE A 337 -0.69 -17.16 25.07
N LEU A 338 -0.60 -18.01 26.09
CA LEU A 338 0.61 -18.79 26.37
C LEU A 338 0.99 -19.69 25.20
N GLY A 339 2.17 -19.45 24.62
CA GLY A 339 2.68 -20.18 23.46
C GLY A 339 2.06 -19.77 22.12
N ASN A 340 1.12 -18.82 22.11
CA ASN A 340 0.52 -18.25 20.91
C ASN A 340 1.13 -16.90 20.52
N ILE A 341 1.87 -16.22 21.40
CA ILE A 341 2.58 -14.99 21.05
C ILE A 341 4.04 -15.12 21.51
N SER A 342 4.98 -14.56 20.75
CA SER A 342 6.36 -14.45 21.23
C SER A 342 6.37 -13.40 22.32
N HIS A 343 6.50 -13.84 23.57
CA HIS A 343 6.90 -12.95 24.64
C HIS A 343 8.41 -13.02 24.66
N ASP A 344 9.05 -12.18 23.86
CA ASP A 344 10.49 -11.99 24.00
C ASP A 344 10.72 -11.63 25.46
N GLY A 345 11.40 -12.55 26.17
CA GLY A 345 11.79 -12.34 27.55
C GLY A 345 12.52 -11.01 27.63
N CYS A 346 12.15 -10.20 28.62
CA CYS A 346 12.70 -8.87 28.88
C CYS A 346 14.23 -8.78 28.71
#